data_AF-A0AAV1RPN2-F1
#
_entry.id   AF-A0AAV1RPN2-F1
#
_cell.length_a   1.000
_cell.length_b   1.000
_cell.length_c   1.000
_cell.angle_alpha   90.00
_cell.angle_beta   90.00
_cell.angle_gamma   90.00
#
_symmetry.space_group_name_H-M   'P 1'
#
loop_
_entity.id
_entity.type
_entity.pdbx_description
1 polymer ?
#
loop_
_entity_poly.entity_id
_entity_poly.type
_entity_poly.pdbx_seq_one_letter_code
_entity_poly.pdbx_strand_id
1 'polypeptide(L)'
;MAGIHTFMDEDELPKGKEMAPQLLKASEDSRISILVIFKDYASSRCCLDKLVKILECKHSMGQVVLPIFYDVDPSNVREQRGSFAKAFDRHEEIFSKEKVNKWREDLLQAGNLSGWVIKSLANGYISPNFLF
;
A
#
# COMPACT_ATOMS: atom_id res chain seq x y z
N MET A 1 25.11 15.03 -1.29
CA MET A 1 23.65 14.98 -1.11
C MET A 1 23.06 14.23 -2.30
N ALA A 2 22.20 13.24 -2.07
CA ALA A 2 21.71 12.37 -3.16
C ALA A 2 20.72 13.05 -4.13
N GLY A 3 20.30 14.30 -3.88
CA GLY A 3 19.40 15.05 -4.78
C GLY A 3 17.99 14.48 -4.88
N ILE A 4 17.56 13.68 -3.89
CA ILE A 4 16.24 13.05 -3.84
C ILE A 4 15.32 13.87 -2.94
N HIS A 5 14.24 14.42 -3.51
CA HIS A 5 13.15 15.01 -2.73
C HIS A 5 12.16 13.91 -2.36
N THR A 6 11.90 13.74 -1.07
CA THR A 6 10.98 12.72 -0.54
C THR A 6 9.78 13.37 0.12
N PHE A 7 8.60 12.80 -0.10
CA PHE A 7 7.41 13.09 0.68
C PHE A 7 7.06 11.84 1.50
N MET A 8 7.04 11.97 2.82
CA MET A 8 6.56 10.91 3.70
C MET A 8 5.09 11.17 3.99
N ASP A 9 4.29 10.14 3.81
CA ASP A 9 2.90 10.17 4.22
C ASP A 9 2.83 10.03 5.75
N GLU A 10 2.79 11.17 6.45
CA GLU A 10 2.64 11.24 7.90
C GLU A 10 1.18 10.98 8.28
N ASP A 11 0.75 9.71 8.21
CA ASP A 11 -0.52 9.25 8.78
C ASP A 11 -0.43 9.15 10.32
N GLU A 12 -0.16 10.25 10.99
CA GLU A 12 -0.74 10.52 12.32
C GLU A 12 -2.08 11.28 12.19
N LEU A 13 -2.81 11.08 11.09
CA LEU A 13 -4.11 11.72 10.91
C LEU A 13 -5.24 10.82 11.45
N PRO A 14 -6.14 11.36 12.30
CA PRO A 14 -7.16 10.58 12.99
C PRO A 14 -8.04 9.80 12.03
N LYS A 15 -8.38 8.56 12.41
CA LYS A 15 -9.34 7.68 11.73
C LYS A 15 -10.51 8.50 11.13
N GLY A 16 -10.57 8.58 9.79
CA GLY A 16 -11.74 9.08 9.07
C GLY A 16 -11.59 10.28 8.13
N LYS A 17 -10.42 10.94 8.04
CA LYS A 17 -10.24 12.04 7.07
C LYS A 17 -10.00 11.55 5.63
N GLU A 18 -10.47 12.36 4.68
CA GLU A 18 -10.18 12.26 3.24
C GLU A 18 -8.68 12.44 2.97
N MET A 19 -8.22 11.98 1.80
CA MET A 19 -6.83 12.16 1.39
C MET A 19 -6.47 13.65 1.36
N ALA A 20 -5.42 14.04 2.10
CA ALA A 20 -4.99 15.42 2.11
C ALA A 20 -4.62 15.89 0.68
N PRO A 21 -5.07 17.08 0.23
CA PRO A 21 -4.75 17.58 -1.11
C PRO A 21 -3.26 17.64 -1.43
N GLN A 22 -2.42 17.85 -0.41
CA GLN A 22 -0.97 17.86 -0.54
C GLN A 22 -0.40 16.48 -0.86
N LEU A 23 -0.96 15.41 -0.27
CA LEU A 23 -0.58 14.04 -0.56
C LEU A 23 -0.99 13.65 -1.98
N LEU A 24 -2.18 14.04 -2.43
CA LEU A 24 -2.63 13.85 -3.81
C LEU A 24 -1.65 14.47 -4.80
N LYS A 25 -1.32 15.76 -4.61
CA LYS A 25 -0.38 16.45 -5.46
C LYS A 25 1.02 15.82 -5.42
N ALA A 26 1.52 15.47 -4.23
CA ALA A 26 2.81 14.82 -4.10
C ALA A 26 2.83 13.46 -4.82
N SER A 27 1.73 12.69 -4.79
CA SER A 27 1.63 11.42 -5.50
C SER A 27 1.68 11.60 -7.02
N GLU A 28 1.02 12.63 -7.55
CA GLU A 28 1.00 12.96 -8.98
C GLU A 28 2.34 13.50 -9.48
N ASP A 29 3.01 14.35 -8.69
CA ASP A 29 4.30 14.94 -9.05
C ASP A 29 5.48 13.97 -8.83
N SER A 30 5.26 12.85 -8.16
CA SER A 30 6.32 11.89 -7.81
C SER A 30 6.68 10.96 -8.97
N ARG A 31 7.98 10.77 -9.22
CA ARG A 31 8.48 9.78 -10.19
C ARG A 31 8.46 8.35 -9.65
N ILE A 32 8.58 8.20 -8.32
CA ILE A 32 8.67 6.92 -7.63
C ILE A 32 7.77 6.97 -6.40
N SER A 33 6.96 5.94 -6.19
CA SER A 33 6.24 5.69 -4.94
C SER A 33 6.77 4.44 -4.25
N ILE A 34 7.07 4.55 -2.96
CA ILE A 34 7.42 3.40 -2.12
C ILE A 34 6.17 3.02 -1.32
N LEU A 35 5.69 1.80 -1.51
CA LEU A 35 4.47 1.30 -0.89
C LEU A 35 4.81 0.32 0.23
N VAL A 36 4.68 0.73 1.49
CA VAL A 36 4.94 -0.14 2.64
C VAL A 36 3.66 -0.89 3.05
N ILE A 37 3.58 -2.15 2.69
CA ILE A 37 2.45 -3.04 3.00
C ILE A 37 2.79 -3.84 4.25
N PHE A 38 2.02 -3.64 5.32
CA PHE A 38 2.15 -4.36 6.59
C PHE A 38 0.89 -5.16 6.90
N LYS A 39 0.94 -5.98 7.96
CA LYS A 39 -0.14 -6.93 8.34
C LYS A 39 -1.54 -6.32 8.37
N ASP A 40 -1.70 -5.10 8.87
CA ASP A 40 -3.01 -4.44 9.04
C ASP A 40 -3.30 -3.36 8.00
N TYR A 41 -2.50 -3.30 6.92
CA TYR A 41 -2.64 -2.29 5.86
C TYR A 41 -4.08 -2.18 5.33
N ALA A 42 -4.70 -3.33 5.01
CA ALA A 42 -6.07 -3.38 4.48
C ALA A 42 -7.15 -3.00 5.51
N SER A 43 -6.84 -2.93 6.81
CA SER A 43 -7.80 -2.47 7.82
C SER A 43 -8.06 -0.96 7.74
N SER A 44 -7.15 -0.19 7.12
CA SER A 44 -7.28 1.25 6.96
C SER A 44 -7.88 1.59 5.60
N ARG A 45 -9.10 2.16 5.61
CA ARG A 45 -9.73 2.74 4.40
C ARG A 45 -8.80 3.74 3.72
N CYS A 46 -8.12 4.56 4.51
CA CYS A 46 -7.21 5.60 4.01
C CYS A 46 -6.05 4.98 3.22
N CYS A 47 -5.43 3.92 3.76
CA CYS A 47 -4.35 3.20 3.06
C CYS A 47 -4.85 2.60 1.74
N LEU A 48 -6.05 2.00 1.73
CA LEU A 48 -6.65 1.44 0.53
C LEU A 48 -6.98 2.52 -0.53
N ASP A 49 -7.51 3.67 -0.13
CA ASP A 49 -7.79 4.78 -1.06
C ASP A 49 -6.48 5.40 -1.61
N LYS A 50 -5.41 5.47 -0.81
CA LYS A 50 -4.07 5.89 -1.27
C LYS A 50 -3.49 4.94 -2.29
N LEU A 51 -3.64 3.63 -2.06
CA LEU A 51 -3.19 2.60 -2.99
C LEU A 51 -3.82 2.78 -4.38
N VAL A 52 -5.14 3.01 -4.43
CA VAL A 52 -5.87 3.27 -5.67
C VAL A 52 -5.21 4.41 -6.45
N LYS A 53 -4.97 5.54 -5.77
CA LYS A 53 -4.36 6.71 -6.41
C LYS A 53 -2.93 6.46 -6.91
N ILE A 54 -2.11 5.78 -6.13
CA ILE A 54 -0.74 5.42 -6.52
C ILE A 54 -0.74 4.55 -7.78
N LEU A 55 -1.65 3.57 -7.87
CA LEU A 55 -1.76 2.72 -9.05
C LEU A 55 -2.35 3.46 -10.25
N GLU A 56 -3.28 4.40 -10.04
CA GLU A 56 -3.72 5.31 -11.11
C GLU A 56 -2.56 6.13 -11.68
N CYS A 57 -1.72 6.73 -10.83
CA CYS A 57 -0.54 7.49 -11.24
C CYS A 57 0.50 6.58 -11.94
N LYS A 58 0.69 5.34 -11.48
CA LYS A 58 1.50 4.34 -12.18
C LYS A 58 1.03 4.14 -13.62
N HIS A 59 -0.27 3.96 -13.83
CA HIS A 59 -0.85 3.63 -15.12
C HIS A 59 -0.94 4.86 -16.05
N SER A 60 -1.32 6.02 -15.51
CA SER A 60 -1.59 7.22 -16.30
C SER A 60 -0.36 8.11 -16.52
N MET A 61 0.59 8.11 -15.58
CA MET A 61 1.75 9.00 -15.58
C MET A 61 3.09 8.24 -15.68
N GLY A 62 3.08 6.91 -15.71
CA GLY A 62 4.28 6.09 -15.81
C GLY A 62 5.12 6.06 -14.53
N GLN A 63 4.53 6.38 -13.38
CA GLN A 63 5.20 6.35 -12.08
C GLN A 63 5.71 4.94 -11.74
N VAL A 64 6.93 4.85 -11.19
CA VAL A 64 7.47 3.58 -10.70
C VAL A 64 6.94 3.32 -9.29
N VAL A 65 6.37 2.15 -9.05
CA VAL A 65 5.86 1.75 -7.73
C VAL A 65 6.71 0.60 -7.21
N LEU A 66 7.24 0.77 -6.00
CA LEU A 66 8.15 -0.16 -5.33
C LEU A 66 7.52 -0.64 -4.02
N PRO A 67 6.91 -1.84 -3.98
CA PRO A 67 6.36 -2.37 -2.74
C PRO A 67 7.43 -2.88 -1.79
N ILE A 68 7.20 -2.64 -0.49
CA ILE A 68 7.91 -3.23 0.64
C ILE A 68 6.88 -3.97 1.47
N PHE A 69 6.99 -5.30 1.51
CA PHE A 69 6.17 -6.20 2.30
C PHE A 69 6.79 -6.34 3.69
N TYR A 70 6.31 -5.54 4.64
CA TYR A 70 6.80 -5.50 6.01
C TYR A 70 6.06 -6.48 6.91
N ASP A 71 6.77 -7.50 7.38
CA ASP A 71 6.30 -8.59 8.23
C ASP A 71 5.01 -9.25 7.71
N VAL A 72 4.92 -9.36 6.39
CA VAL A 72 3.79 -9.96 5.68
C VAL A 72 4.31 -10.81 4.52
N ASP A 73 3.65 -11.95 4.31
CA ASP A 73 3.87 -12.75 3.11
C ASP A 73 3.16 -12.09 1.91
N PRO A 74 3.86 -11.79 0.80
CA PRO A 74 3.24 -11.23 -0.40
C PRO A 74 2.10 -12.06 -0.97
N SER A 75 2.10 -13.39 -0.78
CA SER A 75 0.97 -14.24 -1.18
C SER A 75 -0.30 -13.90 -0.39
N ASN A 76 -0.18 -13.55 0.90
CA ASN A 76 -1.33 -13.10 1.68
C ASN A 76 -1.87 -11.75 1.18
N VAL A 77 -1.01 -10.89 0.62
CA VAL A 77 -1.42 -9.63 -0.01
C VAL A 77 -2.14 -9.91 -1.33
N ARG A 78 -1.55 -10.75 -2.21
CA ARG A 78 -2.08 -11.10 -3.54
C ARG A 78 -3.39 -11.86 -3.49
N GLU A 79 -3.51 -12.78 -2.54
CA GLU A 79 -4.68 -13.66 -2.41
C GLU A 79 -5.64 -13.16 -1.31
N GLN A 80 -5.34 -11.99 -0.72
CA GLN A 80 -6.07 -11.37 0.37
C GLN A 80 -6.42 -12.35 1.51
N ARG A 81 -5.43 -13.13 1.97
CA ARG A 81 -5.57 -14.13 3.05
C ARG A 81 -5.25 -13.53 4.42
N GLY A 82 -5.60 -14.26 5.49
CA GLY A 82 -5.23 -13.90 6.85
C GLY A 82 -5.88 -12.60 7.34
N SER A 83 -5.08 -11.62 7.74
CA SER A 83 -5.57 -10.30 8.19
C SER A 83 -6.26 -9.52 7.08
N PHE A 84 -5.84 -9.70 5.82
CA PHE A 84 -6.44 -9.03 4.67
C PHE A 84 -7.87 -9.51 4.43
N ALA A 85 -8.12 -10.83 4.51
CA ALA A 85 -9.46 -11.40 4.39
C ALA A 85 -10.41 -10.78 5.42
N LYS A 86 -10.02 -10.80 6.70
CA LYS A 86 -10.80 -10.24 7.81
C LYS A 86 -11.07 -8.74 7.66
N ALA A 87 -10.11 -7.99 7.10
CA ALA A 87 -10.29 -6.58 6.85
C ALA A 87 -11.33 -6.34 5.74
N PHE A 88 -11.30 -7.13 4.68
CA PHE A 88 -12.28 -7.01 3.61
C PHE A 88 -13.68 -7.45 4.02
N ASP A 89 -13.83 -8.49 4.84
CA ASP A 89 -15.14 -8.88 5.38
C ASP A 89 -15.82 -7.69 6.08
N ARG A 90 -15.06 -6.91 6.85
CA ARG A 90 -15.57 -5.68 7.52
C ARG A 90 -15.88 -4.56 6.55
N HIS A 91 -15.08 -4.38 5.50
CA HIS A 91 -15.33 -3.34 4.51
C HIS A 91 -16.56 -3.64 3.66
N GLU A 92 -16.85 -4.91 3.38
CA GLU A 92 -18.04 -5.35 2.64
C GLU A 92 -19.35 -5.05 3.38
N GLU A 93 -19.32 -4.91 4.72
CA GLU A 93 -20.46 -4.48 5.52
C GLU A 93 -20.77 -2.98 5.41
N ILE A 94 -19.78 -2.17 4.99
CA ILE A 94 -19.84 -0.70 5.10
C ILE A 94 -19.82 -0.01 3.73
N PHE A 95 -19.10 -0.56 2.76
CA PHE A 95 -18.83 0.07 1.47
C PHE A 95 -19.48 -0.70 0.31
N SER A 96 -19.67 -0.01 -0.82
CA SER A 96 -20.21 -0.65 -2.01
C SER A 96 -19.29 -1.77 -2.52
N LYS A 97 -19.90 -2.81 -3.08
CA LYS A 97 -19.17 -3.92 -3.70
C LYS A 97 -18.16 -3.45 -4.75
N GLU A 98 -18.50 -2.42 -5.53
CA GLU A 98 -17.62 -1.82 -6.52
C GLU A 98 -16.34 -1.26 -5.89
N LYS A 99 -16.48 -0.46 -4.81
CA LYS A 99 -15.34 0.13 -4.11
C LYS A 99 -14.45 -0.94 -3.47
N VAL A 100 -15.06 -1.96 -2.85
CA VAL A 100 -14.32 -3.08 -2.27
C VAL A 100 -13.58 -3.89 -3.34
N ASN A 101 -14.23 -4.19 -4.46
CA ASN A 101 -13.60 -4.91 -5.56
C ASN A 101 -12.41 -4.15 -6.12
N LYS A 102 -12.53 -2.83 -6.29
CA LYS A 102 -11.43 -1.99 -6.74
C LYS A 102 -10.22 -2.08 -5.80
N TRP A 103 -10.43 -2.04 -4.48
CA TRP A 103 -9.36 -2.23 -3.51
C TRP A 103 -8.72 -3.63 -3.57
N ARG A 104 -9.52 -4.68 -3.80
CA ARG A 104 -8.99 -6.05 -3.95
C ARG A 104 -8.12 -6.17 -5.21
N GLU A 105 -8.59 -5.64 -6.33
CA GLU A 105 -7.85 -5.62 -7.60
C GLU A 105 -6.53 -4.84 -7.48
N ASP A 106 -6.55 -3.71 -6.78
CA ASP A 106 -5.37 -2.87 -6.60
C ASP A 106 -4.35 -3.51 -5.62
N LEU A 107 -4.80 -4.19 -4.56
CA LEU A 107 -3.89 -4.98 -3.72
C LEU A 107 -3.30 -6.18 -4.46
N LEU A 108 -4.09 -6.86 -5.30
CA LEU A 108 -3.58 -7.92 -6.17
C LEU A 108 -2.50 -7.38 -7.11
N GLN A 109 -2.76 -6.26 -7.79
CA GLN A 109 -1.78 -5.61 -8.66
C GLN A 109 -0.51 -5.24 -7.90
N ALA A 110 -0.63 -4.58 -6.74
CA ALA A 110 0.52 -4.22 -5.92
C ALA A 110 1.30 -5.44 -5.41
N GLY A 111 0.61 -6.52 -5.04
CA GLY A 111 1.23 -7.78 -4.63
C GLY A 111 1.93 -8.55 -5.75
N ASN A 112 1.65 -8.21 -7.00
CA ASN A 112 2.30 -8.74 -8.20
C ASN A 112 3.49 -7.90 -8.68
N LEU A 113 3.74 -6.73 -8.07
CA LEU A 113 4.94 -5.93 -8.39
C LEU A 113 6.16 -6.51 -7.67
N SER A 114 7.30 -6.55 -8.36
CA SER A 114 8.59 -6.90 -7.76
C SER A 114 8.95 -5.92 -6.64
N GLY A 115 9.47 -6.42 -5.53
CA GLY A 115 9.71 -5.60 -4.34
C GLY A 115 10.47 -6.32 -3.25
N TRP A 116 10.47 -5.76 -2.04
CA TRP A 116 11.24 -6.29 -0.91
C TRP A 116 10.33 -6.86 0.17
N VAL A 117 10.64 -8.05 0.67
CA VAL A 117 10.09 -8.56 1.92
C VAL A 117 11.06 -8.19 3.04
N ILE A 118 10.54 -7.50 4.04
CA ILE A 118 11.27 -7.17 5.27
C ILE A 118 10.61 -7.94 6.40
N LYS A 119 11.34 -8.89 7.00
CA LYS A 119 10.89 -9.58 8.22
C LYS A 119 11.54 -8.93 9.44
N SER A 120 10.72 -8.60 10.43
CA SER A 120 11.21 -8.23 11.75
C SER A 120 11.58 -9.51 12.49
N LEU A 121 12.87 -9.72 12.77
CA LEU A 121 13.32 -10.84 13.58
C LEU A 121 13.25 -10.45 15.07
N ALA A 122 13.01 -11.43 15.95
CA ALA A 122 12.86 -11.22 17.40
C ALA A 122 14.08 -10.56 18.08
N ASN A 123 15.21 -10.46 17.39
CA ASN A 123 16.45 -9.82 17.85
C ASN A 123 16.65 -8.40 17.29
N GLY A 124 15.65 -7.81 16.64
CA GLY A 124 15.71 -6.46 16.07
C GLY A 124 16.43 -6.35 14.72
N TYR A 125 16.82 -7.48 14.11
CA TYR A 125 17.44 -7.49 12.78
C TYR A 125 16.37 -7.54 11.68
N ILE A 126 16.63 -6.78 10.61
CA ILE A 126 15.83 -6.78 9.39
C ILE A 126 16.55 -7.65 8.34
N SER A 127 15.86 -8.66 7.81
CA SER A 127 16.33 -9.45 6.67
C SER A 127 15.55 -9.02 5.42
N PRO A 128 16.13 -8.18 4.54
CA PRO A 128 15.51 -7.82 3.27
C PRO A 128 15.71 -8.95 2.26
N ASN A 129 14.63 -9.43 1.66
CA ASN A 129 14.67 -10.34 0.51
C ASN A 129 13.97 -9.69 -0.67
N PHE A 130 14.66 -9.54 -1.79
CA PHE A 130 14.04 -9.05 -3.01
C PHE A 130 13.27 -10.19 -3.69
N LEU A 131 12.04 -9.93 -4.08
CA LEU A 131 11.21 -10.84 -4.85
C LEU A 131 11.00 -10.27 -6.25
N PHE A 132 11.24 -11.12 -7.25
CA PHE A 132 10.95 -10.87 -8.65
C PHE A 132 9.46 -11.07 -8.92
#